data_AF-A0A556QAX5-F1
#
_entry.id   AF-A0A556QAX5-F1
#
_cell.length_a   1.000
_cell.length_b   1.000
_cell.length_c   1.000
_cell.angle_alpha   90.00
_cell.angle_beta   90.00
_cell.angle_gamma   90.00
#
_symmetry.space_group_name_H-M   'P 1'
#
loop_
_entity.id
_entity.type
_entity.pdbx_description
1 polymer ?
#
loop_
_entity_poly.entity_id
_entity_poly.type
_entity_poly.pdbx_seq_one_letter_code
_entity_poly.pdbx_strand_id
1 'polypeptide(L)'
;MWPFPKPEESRKPKYPSFRAWMHARGVPQGWLVHPDKKKVDVWIEEYGILKRQLWNAHILTLSELEQDEFRTGIHPSLSHSRADRAAAIVPSMRQHLLSRGINADIKIGFYHMDRIVLSAYIDADPETLGDSLPWLYRGYEVFYIQKENEN
;
A
#
# COMPACT_ATOMS: atom_id res chain seq x y z
N MET A 1 -1.81 17.23 -4.32
CA MET A 1 -1.73 16.24 -5.41
C MET A 1 -0.49 15.40 -5.16
N TRP A 2 -0.60 14.07 -5.02
CA TRP A 2 0.58 13.21 -4.98
C TRP A 2 1.44 13.58 -6.19
N PRO A 3 2.73 13.92 -6.02
CA PRO A 3 3.49 14.39 -7.15
C PRO A 3 3.49 13.26 -8.18
N PHE A 4 3.02 13.57 -9.39
CA PHE A 4 3.39 12.79 -10.56
C PHE A 4 4.89 12.51 -10.45
N PRO A 5 5.32 11.25 -10.64
CA PRO A 5 6.69 10.87 -10.36
C PRO A 5 7.64 11.83 -11.06
N LYS A 6 8.62 12.34 -10.31
CA LYS A 6 9.74 13.06 -10.94
C LYS A 6 10.38 12.09 -11.94
N PRO A 7 10.93 12.54 -13.08
CA PRO A 7 11.50 11.66 -14.11
C PRO A 7 12.49 10.61 -13.56
N GLU A 8 13.23 10.97 -12.51
CA GLU A 8 14.20 10.13 -11.79
C GLU A 8 13.56 8.93 -11.05
N GLU A 9 12.27 9.05 -10.73
CA GLU A 9 11.44 8.11 -9.96
C GLU A 9 10.57 7.21 -10.87
N SER A 10 10.65 7.41 -12.19
CA SER A 10 10.07 6.52 -13.21
C SER A 10 10.85 5.21 -13.39
N ARG A 11 12.00 5.08 -12.72
CA ARG A 11 12.84 3.89 -12.76
C ARG A 11 12.14 2.71 -12.07
N LYS A 12 12.30 1.52 -12.64
CA LYS A 12 11.86 0.26 -12.02
C LYS A 12 12.32 0.21 -10.56
N PRO A 13 11.47 -0.25 -9.63
CA PRO A 13 11.82 -0.30 -8.22
C PRO A 13 13.09 -1.13 -8.02
N LYS A 14 14.06 -0.56 -7.28
CA LYS A 14 15.34 -1.26 -6.99
C LYS A 14 15.12 -2.51 -6.14
N TYR A 15 14.10 -2.49 -5.29
CA TYR A 15 13.71 -3.60 -4.43
C TYR A 15 12.27 -4.00 -4.73
N PRO A 16 11.93 -5.30 -4.75
CA PRO A 16 10.58 -5.75 -5.09
C PRO A 16 9.55 -5.52 -3.96
N SER A 17 9.99 -5.31 -2.72
CA SER A 17 9.14 -5.01 -1.58
C SER A 17 9.88 -4.20 -0.52
N PHE A 18 9.15 -3.61 0.43
CA PHE A 18 9.75 -2.95 1.60
C PHE A 18 10.57 -3.93 2.44
N ARG A 19 10.12 -5.19 2.57
CA ARG A 19 10.86 -6.23 3.30
C ARG A 19 12.22 -6.52 2.67
N ALA A 20 12.26 -6.65 1.34
CA ALA A 20 13.51 -6.84 0.61
C ALA A 20 14.48 -5.65 0.79
N TRP A 21 13.95 -4.42 0.78
CA TRP A 21 14.74 -3.22 1.09
C TRP A 21 15.26 -3.23 2.53
N MET A 22 14.40 -3.50 3.52
CA MET A 22 14.80 -3.54 4.94
C MET A 22 15.92 -4.56 5.17
N HIS A 23 15.77 -5.78 4.63
CA HIS A 23 16.79 -6.81 4.72
C HIS A 23 18.10 -6.38 4.05
N ALA A 24 18.06 -5.88 2.81
CA ALA A 24 19.25 -5.46 2.07
C ALA A 24 19.97 -4.26 2.70
N ARG A 25 19.25 -3.39 3.42
CA ARG A 25 19.79 -2.19 4.07
C ARG A 25 20.07 -2.38 5.55
N GLY A 26 19.77 -3.55 6.12
CA GLY A 26 19.91 -3.82 7.56
C GLY A 26 19.02 -2.91 8.41
N VAL A 27 17.84 -2.54 7.91
CA VAL A 27 16.87 -1.70 8.63
C VAL A 27 16.14 -2.59 9.64
N PRO A 28 16.20 -2.30 10.95
CA PRO A 28 15.53 -3.09 11.95
C PRO A 28 14.00 -2.86 11.91
N GLN A 29 13.25 -3.81 12.48
CA GLN A 29 11.83 -3.57 12.76
C GLN A 29 11.67 -2.40 13.73
N GLY A 30 10.63 -1.58 13.55
CA GLY A 30 10.44 -0.38 14.38
C GLY A 30 11.49 0.72 14.13
N TRP A 31 12.17 0.72 12.98
CA TRP A 31 13.24 1.68 12.65
C TRP A 31 12.90 3.16 12.86
N LEU A 32 11.62 3.54 12.82
CA LEU A 32 11.18 4.92 13.06
C LEU A 32 11.57 5.45 14.46
N VAL A 33 11.66 4.57 15.47
CA VAL A 33 12.05 4.95 16.84
C VAL A 33 13.55 4.76 17.11
N HIS A 34 14.35 4.41 16.10
CA HIS A 34 15.78 4.19 16.26
C HIS A 34 16.49 5.44 16.85
N PRO A 35 17.50 5.25 17.73
CA PRO A 35 18.16 6.36 18.44
C PRO A 35 18.97 7.27 17.51
N ASP A 36 19.60 6.71 16.48
CA ASP A 36 20.34 7.48 15.48
C ASP A 36 19.40 8.15 14.48
N LYS A 37 19.07 9.42 14.71
CA LYS A 37 18.13 10.18 13.87
C LYS A 37 18.63 10.44 12.46
N LYS A 38 19.94 10.58 12.25
CA LYS A 38 20.50 10.74 10.90
C LYS A 38 20.26 9.49 10.05
N LYS A 39 20.39 8.30 10.64
CA LYS A 39 20.02 7.05 9.95
C LYS A 39 18.53 6.98 9.65
N VAL A 40 17.69 7.38 10.61
CA VAL A 40 16.24 7.42 10.41
C VAL A 40 15.88 8.33 9.24
N ASP A 41 16.45 9.52 9.15
CA ASP A 41 16.17 10.46 8.05
C ASP A 41 16.51 9.85 6.68
N VAL A 42 17.67 9.20 6.57
CA VAL A 42 18.08 8.49 5.34
C VAL A 42 17.09 7.36 5.01
N TRP A 43 16.66 6.58 6.00
CA TRP A 43 15.67 5.53 5.79
C TRP A 43 14.29 6.06 5.39
N ILE A 44 13.85 7.20 5.93
CA ILE A 44 12.60 7.88 5.51
C ILE A 44 12.68 8.25 4.04
N GLU A 45 13.78 8.85 3.61
CA GLU A 45 13.96 9.26 2.22
C GLU A 45 13.94 8.06 1.27
N GLU A 46 14.74 7.03 1.57
CA GLU A 46 14.79 5.79 0.78
C GLU A 46 13.42 5.08 0.73
N TYR A 47 12.74 4.99 1.87
CA TYR A 47 11.40 4.42 1.98
C TYR A 47 10.40 5.17 1.10
N GLY A 48 10.43 6.51 1.13
CA GLY A 48 9.55 7.34 0.32
C GLY A 48 9.78 7.14 -1.18
N ILE A 49 11.04 7.07 -1.62
CA ILE A 49 11.40 6.80 -3.02
C ILE A 49 10.89 5.42 -3.45
N LEU A 50 11.17 4.38 -2.64
CA LEU A 50 10.75 3.02 -2.93
C LEU A 50 9.23 2.89 -3.00
N LYS A 51 8.50 3.53 -2.06
CA LYS A 51 7.03 3.55 -2.06
C LYS A 51 6.48 4.10 -3.37
N ARG A 52 7.04 5.21 -3.88
CA ARG A 52 6.62 5.80 -5.17
C ARG A 52 6.94 4.87 -6.35
N GLN A 53 8.13 4.28 -6.38
CA GLN A 53 8.51 3.36 -7.46
C GLN A 53 7.61 2.11 -7.51
N LEU A 54 7.33 1.50 -6.36
CA LEU A 54 6.44 0.35 -6.29
C LEU A 54 5.00 0.71 -6.65
N TRP A 55 4.51 1.88 -6.24
CA TRP A 55 3.19 2.38 -6.64
C TRP A 55 3.07 2.55 -8.16
N ASN A 56 4.08 3.16 -8.78
CA ASN A 56 4.10 3.31 -10.24
C ASN A 56 4.14 1.96 -10.95
N ALA A 57 4.97 1.03 -10.46
CA ALA A 57 5.02 -0.32 -10.99
C ALA A 57 3.66 -1.03 -10.87
N HIS A 58 2.97 -0.85 -9.74
CA HIS A 58 1.64 -1.40 -9.50
C HIS A 58 0.60 -0.84 -10.47
N ILE A 59 0.58 0.48 -10.72
CA ILE A 59 -0.33 1.08 -11.70
C ILE A 59 -0.18 0.41 -13.07
N LEU A 60 1.04 0.13 -13.51
CA LEU A 60 1.30 -0.53 -14.80
C LEU A 60 0.78 -1.97 -14.88
N THR A 61 0.46 -2.61 -13.75
CA THR A 61 -0.16 -3.95 -13.71
C THR A 61 -1.68 -3.93 -13.74
N LEU A 62 -2.30 -2.75 -13.65
CA LEU A 62 -3.76 -2.61 -13.67
C LEU A 62 -4.31 -2.79 -15.08
N SER A 63 -5.63 -2.95 -15.17
CA SER A 63 -6.30 -2.95 -16.49
C SER A 63 -6.11 -1.60 -17.20
N GLU A 64 -6.21 -1.58 -18.53
CA GLU A 64 -6.07 -0.35 -19.32
C GLU A 64 -7.05 0.74 -18.87
N LEU A 65 -8.28 0.36 -18.50
CA LEU A 65 -9.28 1.26 -17.96
C LEU A 65 -8.80 1.91 -16.65
N GLU A 66 -8.36 1.11 -15.68
CA GLU A 66 -7.86 1.64 -14.40
C GLU A 66 -6.62 2.51 -14.58
N GLN A 67 -5.71 2.12 -15.48
CA GLN A 67 -4.54 2.94 -15.83
C GLN A 67 -4.97 4.29 -16.40
N ASP A 68 -5.97 4.32 -17.27
CA ASP A 68 -6.51 5.58 -17.80
C ASP A 68 -7.21 6.40 -16.72
N GLU A 69 -7.95 5.78 -15.81
CA GLU A 69 -8.57 6.46 -14.68
C GLU A 69 -7.53 7.12 -13.77
N PHE A 70 -6.37 6.49 -13.55
CA PHE A 70 -5.25 7.10 -12.84
C PHE A 70 -4.66 8.28 -13.62
N ARG A 71 -4.45 8.12 -14.93
CA ARG A 71 -3.88 9.15 -15.81
C ARG A 71 -4.75 10.41 -15.86
N THR A 72 -6.07 10.23 -15.90
CA THR A 72 -7.07 11.31 -15.95
C THR A 72 -7.49 11.81 -14.57
N GLY A 73 -6.99 11.20 -13.49
CA GLY A 73 -7.25 11.62 -12.11
C GLY A 73 -8.66 11.30 -11.61
N ILE A 74 -9.37 10.38 -12.27
CA ILE A 74 -10.75 9.97 -11.94
C ILE A 74 -10.83 8.64 -11.19
N HIS A 75 -9.70 7.95 -10.99
CA HIS A 75 -9.68 6.69 -10.25
C HIS A 75 -10.28 6.88 -8.84
N PRO A 76 -11.17 5.98 -8.37
CA PRO A 76 -11.87 6.20 -7.10
C PRO A 76 -10.97 6.27 -5.87
N SER A 77 -9.76 5.70 -5.91
CA SER A 77 -8.80 5.81 -4.79
C SER A 77 -8.21 7.22 -4.60
N LEU A 78 -8.34 8.11 -5.58
CA LEU A 78 -7.67 9.41 -5.60
C LEU A 78 -8.43 10.56 -4.93
N SER A 79 -9.72 10.39 -4.59
CA SER A 79 -10.51 11.45 -3.94
C SER A 79 -11.62 10.87 -3.05
N HIS A 80 -11.86 11.49 -1.88
CA HIS A 80 -12.96 11.12 -0.98
C HIS A 80 -14.33 11.33 -1.62
N SER A 81 -14.46 12.28 -2.55
CA SER A 81 -15.67 12.51 -3.34
C SER A 81 -16.14 11.30 -4.15
N ARG A 82 -15.29 10.27 -4.29
CA ARG A 82 -15.56 9.05 -5.06
C ARG A 82 -15.75 7.83 -4.16
N ALA A 83 -16.00 8.01 -2.87
CA ALA A 83 -16.16 6.94 -1.89
C ALA A 83 -17.20 5.89 -2.30
N ASP A 84 -18.33 6.30 -2.87
CA ASP A 84 -19.37 5.38 -3.32
C ASP A 84 -18.87 4.44 -4.43
N ARG A 85 -18.09 4.97 -5.38
CA ARG A 85 -17.43 4.15 -6.41
C ARG A 85 -16.37 3.24 -5.80
N ALA A 86 -15.66 3.72 -4.78
CA ALA A 86 -14.65 2.92 -4.09
C ALA A 86 -15.27 1.75 -3.31
N ALA A 87 -16.51 1.85 -2.82
CA ALA A 87 -17.17 0.76 -2.08
C ALA A 87 -17.24 -0.55 -2.86
N ALA A 88 -17.32 -0.48 -4.18
CA ALA A 88 -17.32 -1.66 -5.06
C ALA A 88 -16.03 -2.49 -4.99
N ILE A 89 -14.92 -1.94 -4.47
CA ILE A 89 -13.66 -2.67 -4.35
C ILE A 89 -13.65 -3.66 -3.18
N VAL A 90 -14.47 -3.41 -2.15
CA VAL A 90 -14.47 -4.14 -0.88
C VAL A 90 -14.76 -5.63 -1.08
N PRO A 91 -15.83 -6.05 -1.80
CA PRO A 91 -16.09 -7.47 -2.03
C PRO A 91 -14.99 -8.15 -2.85
N SER A 92 -14.43 -7.45 -3.83
CA SER A 92 -13.35 -7.96 -4.68
C SER A 92 -12.08 -8.23 -3.88
N MET A 93 -11.69 -7.30 -3.00
CA MET A 93 -10.52 -7.48 -2.12
C MET A 93 -10.75 -8.62 -1.12
N ARG A 94 -11.94 -8.72 -0.53
CA ARG A 94 -12.29 -9.81 0.38
C ARG A 94 -12.15 -11.17 -0.31
N GLN A 95 -12.67 -11.31 -1.53
CA GLN A 95 -12.54 -12.54 -2.31
C GLN A 95 -11.08 -12.86 -2.67
N HIS A 96 -10.28 -11.83 -2.98
CA HIS A 96 -8.86 -11.99 -3.28
C HIS A 96 -8.04 -12.50 -2.09
N LEU A 97 -8.31 -12.01 -0.88
CA LEU A 97 -7.66 -12.51 0.33
C LEU A 97 -8.15 -13.90 0.69
N LEU A 98 -9.45 -14.16 0.54
CA LEU A 98 -10.02 -15.48 0.82
C LEU A 98 -9.43 -16.57 -0.08
N SER A 99 -9.17 -16.29 -1.36
CA SER A 99 -8.51 -17.25 -2.26
C SER A 99 -7.06 -17.56 -1.87
N ARG A 100 -6.45 -16.75 -1.00
CA ARG A 100 -5.13 -16.97 -0.39
C ARG A 100 -5.23 -17.61 1.00
N GLY A 101 -6.43 -18.01 1.43
CA GLY A 101 -6.68 -18.58 2.75
C GLY A 101 -6.75 -17.55 3.89
N ILE A 102 -6.94 -16.26 3.56
CA ILE A 102 -6.93 -15.17 4.54
C ILE A 102 -8.34 -14.63 4.68
N ASN A 103 -8.96 -14.89 5.83
CA ASN A 103 -10.24 -14.29 6.17
C ASN A 103 -10.04 -12.85 6.64
N ALA A 104 -10.73 -11.90 6.02
CA ALA A 104 -10.56 -10.48 6.31
C ALA A 104 -11.89 -9.73 6.28
N ASP A 105 -12.09 -8.85 7.26
CA ASP A 105 -13.06 -7.76 7.10
C ASP A 105 -12.38 -6.56 6.47
N ILE A 106 -12.98 -6.02 5.40
CA ILE A 106 -12.39 -4.95 4.61
C ILE A 106 -13.24 -3.70 4.78
N LYS A 107 -12.61 -2.61 5.22
CA LYS A 107 -13.23 -1.30 5.36
C LYS A 107 -12.54 -0.27 4.49
N ILE A 108 -13.30 0.70 4.01
CA ILE A 108 -12.73 1.89 3.40
C ILE A 108 -12.19 2.80 4.52
N GLY A 109 -10.93 3.18 4.39
CA GLY A 109 -10.30 4.22 5.21
C GLY A 109 -10.08 5.51 4.42
N PHE A 110 -9.98 6.61 5.14
CA PHE A 110 -9.71 7.94 4.61
C PHE A 110 -8.36 8.41 5.11
N TYR A 111 -7.38 8.53 4.22
CA TYR A 111 -6.04 8.98 4.56
C TYR A 111 -5.90 10.48 4.32
N HIS A 112 -5.00 11.14 5.06
CA HIS A 112 -4.69 12.55 4.83
C HIS A 112 -4.26 12.78 3.36
N MET A 113 -4.64 13.94 2.81
CA MET A 113 -4.53 14.31 1.38
C MET A 113 -5.58 13.71 0.44
N ASP A 114 -6.83 13.55 0.88
CA ASP A 114 -8.01 13.19 0.05
C ASP A 114 -7.95 11.78 -0.57
N ARG A 115 -7.12 10.87 -0.05
CA ARG A 115 -7.01 9.51 -0.61
C ARG A 115 -7.87 8.50 0.13
N ILE A 116 -8.39 7.56 -0.64
CA ILE A 116 -9.12 6.40 -0.13
C ILE A 116 -8.16 5.21 -0.05
N VAL A 117 -8.16 4.54 1.10
CA VAL A 117 -7.32 3.36 1.40
C VAL A 117 -8.22 2.22 1.85
N LEU A 118 -7.67 1.01 1.92
CA LEU A 118 -8.36 -0.17 2.44
C LEU A 118 -7.74 -0.58 3.78
N SER A 119 -8.57 -0.80 4.78
CA SER A 119 -8.17 -1.42 6.04
C SER A 119 -8.68 -2.85 6.06
N ALA A 120 -7.77 -3.81 6.11
CA ALA A 120 -8.02 -5.24 6.15
C ALA A 120 -7.79 -5.77 7.57
N TYR A 121 -8.87 -6.11 8.26
CA TYR A 121 -8.84 -6.69 9.59
C TYR A 121 -8.76 -8.21 9.47
N ILE A 122 -7.62 -8.78 9.86
CA ILE A 122 -7.31 -10.21 9.71
C ILE A 122 -7.03 -10.85 11.07
N ASP A 123 -7.25 -12.17 11.17
CA ASP A 123 -7.07 -12.89 12.45
C ASP A 123 -5.59 -13.23 12.73
N ALA A 124 -4.81 -13.42 11.65
CA ALA A 124 -3.38 -13.70 11.73
C ALA A 124 -2.54 -12.44 11.91
N ASP A 125 -1.37 -12.58 12.51
CA ASP A 125 -0.37 -11.52 12.57
C ASP A 125 0.15 -11.16 11.16
N PRO A 126 -0.01 -9.89 10.71
CA PRO A 126 0.46 -9.45 9.40
C PRO A 126 1.96 -9.67 9.16
N GLU A 127 2.79 -9.57 10.19
CA GLU A 127 4.26 -9.73 10.06
C GLU A 127 4.62 -11.17 9.69
N THR A 128 3.87 -12.13 10.24
CA THR A 128 4.02 -13.56 9.94
C THR A 128 3.65 -13.86 8.48
N LEU A 129 2.62 -13.20 7.95
CA LEU A 129 2.18 -13.37 6.56
C LEU A 129 3.11 -12.66 5.55
N GLY A 130 3.66 -11.50 5.92
CA GLY A 130 4.68 -10.80 5.15
C GLY A 130 4.29 -10.55 3.69
N ASP A 131 5.12 -10.99 2.75
CA ASP A 131 4.92 -10.73 1.31
C ASP A 131 3.69 -11.46 0.72
N SER A 132 3.00 -12.33 1.46
CA SER A 132 1.72 -12.92 1.01
C SER A 132 0.56 -11.91 1.03
N LEU A 133 0.71 -10.80 1.77
CA LEU A 133 -0.25 -9.72 1.89
C LEU A 133 0.02 -8.62 0.86
N PRO A 134 -0.88 -8.40 -0.12
CA PRO A 134 -0.69 -7.30 -1.06
C PRO A 134 -0.93 -5.97 -0.37
N TRP A 135 0.11 -5.16 -0.20
CA TRP A 135 -0.02 -3.79 0.34
C TRP A 135 -0.58 -2.79 -0.69
N LEU A 136 -0.63 -3.18 -1.97
CA LEU A 136 -1.34 -2.49 -3.05
C LEU A 136 -2.34 -3.43 -3.70
N TYR A 137 -3.58 -2.97 -3.87
CA TYR A 137 -4.63 -3.73 -4.56
C TYR A 137 -5.44 -2.81 -5.45
N ARG A 138 -5.44 -3.04 -6.76
CA ARG A 138 -6.23 -2.27 -7.74
C ARG A 138 -6.14 -0.74 -7.57
N GLY A 139 -4.97 -0.24 -7.18
CA GLY A 139 -4.72 1.19 -7.03
C GLY A 139 -5.06 1.75 -5.63
N TYR A 140 -5.35 0.88 -4.67
CA TYR A 140 -5.53 1.23 -3.26
C TYR A 140 -4.33 0.79 -2.44
N GLU A 141 -3.92 1.61 -1.48
CA GLU A 141 -3.04 1.17 -0.39
C GLU A 141 -3.87 0.33 0.60
N VAL A 142 -3.31 -0.78 1.06
CA VAL A 142 -3.95 -1.71 1.98
C VAL A 142 -3.17 -1.75 3.28
N PHE A 143 -3.85 -1.42 4.37
CA PHE A 143 -3.35 -1.54 5.73
C PHE A 143 -3.91 -2.82 6.35
N TYR A 144 -3.03 -3.67 6.85
CA TYR A 144 -3.42 -4.89 7.55
C TYR A 144 -3.38 -4.65 9.06
N ILE A 145 -4.48 -5.00 9.72
CA ILE A 145 -4.67 -4.81 11.15
C ILE A 145 -5.03 -6.17 11.71
N GLN A 146 -4.24 -6.66 12.67
CA GLN A 146 -4.62 -7.86 13.40
C GLN A 146 -5.86 -7.53 14.23
N LYS A 147 -6.91 -8.34 14.15
CA LYS A 147 -8.03 -8.22 15.08
C LYS A 147 -7.53 -8.56 16.47
N GLU A 148 -7.77 -7.65 17.42
CA GLU A 148 -7.67 -8.03 18.82
C GLU A 148 -8.76 -9.07 19.08
N ASN A 149 -8.37 -10.24 19.56
CA ASN A 149 -9.35 -11.21 20.06
C ASN A 149 -10.04 -10.53 21.25
N GLU A 150 -11.32 -10.18 21.10
CA GLU A 150 -12.17 -9.88 22.25
C GLU A 150 -12.22 -11.16 23.10
N ASN A 151 -11.44 -11.18 24.17
CA ASN A 151 -11.53 -12.17 25.25
C ASN A 151 -12.67 -11.79 26.19
#